data_AF-A0A3M1Q910-F1
#
_entry.id   AF-A0A3M1Q910-F1
#
_cell.length_a   1.000
_cell.length_b   1.000
_cell.length_c   1.000
_cell.angle_alpha   90.00
_cell.angle_beta   90.00
_cell.angle_gamma   90.00
#
_symmetry.space_group_name_H-M   'P 1'
#
loop_
_entity.id
_entity.type
_entity.pdbx_description
1 polymer ?
#
loop_
_entity_poly.entity_id
_entity_poly.type
_entity_poly.pdbx_seq_one_letter_code
_entity_poly.pdbx_strand_id
1 'polypeptide(L)'
;MTFYIAPEAEGHGVPEVMDAMARHGARIRPRVAGAKAVASALTIGSGGSAGTEGPIIQIGAAIGSSVGQWLRMSIDDLRVLIGCGAAAGIASIFNAPIAGVLFAVEVLLRDLSLRSFMPIIIASVLSSVVTQVIHGRTEAIFPVPQAWVSGQGVTPVYEFTVPEFGNYLLLGLVCGLVAVALVKLLYFTEDLFRKLPLHRILRPVLGAALLGLTTIAVIELTDGNLPGGGRESAEDIAQKDEASLPAVMGNGYPIISLTLDPDAYQSSTRWTFTILLVLLVGKILCMCLTLGSGGSGGVFAPSLFIGATTGGAFGLLVQQLPWFGHISPGAYAL
;
A
#
# COMPACT_ATOMS: atom_id res chain seq x y z
N MET A 1 -2.87 22.46 6.68
CA MET A 1 -2.14 21.92 7.84
C MET A 1 -0.67 21.66 7.50
N THR A 2 -0.39 20.86 6.45
CA THR A 2 0.96 20.60 5.93
C THR A 2 1.76 21.89 5.68
N PHE A 3 1.21 22.88 4.99
CA PHE A 3 1.94 24.11 4.67
C PHE A 3 2.27 25.04 5.84
N TYR A 4 1.47 25.03 6.91
CA TYR A 4 1.54 26.06 7.97
C TYR A 4 1.93 25.50 9.35
N ILE A 5 1.69 24.20 9.59
CA ILE A 5 1.84 23.59 10.92
C ILE A 5 3.02 22.61 10.95
N ALA A 6 3.12 21.75 9.93
CA ALA A 6 4.22 20.79 9.78
C ALA A 6 4.44 20.50 8.29
N PRO A 7 5.36 21.20 7.62
CA PRO A 7 5.72 20.92 6.23
C PRO A 7 6.19 19.48 6.02
N GLU A 8 6.77 18.89 7.06
CA GLU A 8 7.23 17.49 7.09
C GLU A 8 6.06 16.48 7.02
N ALA A 9 4.80 16.94 7.18
CA ALA A 9 3.62 16.09 7.06
C ALA A 9 3.13 15.94 5.61
N GLU A 10 3.68 16.68 4.65
CA GLU A 10 3.40 16.49 3.22
C GLU A 10 3.96 15.14 2.70
N GLY A 11 3.45 14.65 1.57
CA GLY A 11 4.01 13.48 0.90
C GLY A 11 3.83 12.14 1.64
N HIS A 12 4.76 11.22 1.41
CA HIS A 12 4.63 9.80 1.73
C HIS A 12 5.17 9.33 3.10
N GLY A 13 5.88 10.17 3.85
CA GLY A 13 6.22 9.95 5.26
C GLY A 13 7.50 9.15 5.56
N VAL A 14 7.80 8.08 4.81
CA VAL A 14 8.96 7.22 5.12
C VAL A 14 10.31 7.95 4.93
N PRO A 15 10.58 8.64 3.81
CA PRO A 15 11.81 9.39 3.62
C PRO A 15 12.00 10.52 4.63
N GLU A 16 10.93 11.12 5.14
CA GLU A 16 11.01 12.13 6.20
C GLU A 16 11.50 11.53 7.53
N VAL A 17 11.11 10.29 7.85
CA VAL A 17 11.66 9.55 9.00
C VAL A 17 13.13 9.23 8.77
N MET A 18 13.48 8.75 7.58
CA MET A 18 14.87 8.42 7.23
C MET A 18 15.78 9.66 7.28
N ASP A 19 15.31 10.80 6.79
CA ASP A 19 16.03 12.07 6.85
C ASP A 19 16.20 12.55 8.30
N ALA A 20 15.18 12.42 9.15
CA ALA A 20 15.29 12.73 10.57
C ALA A 20 16.35 11.86 11.29
N MET A 21 16.42 10.58 10.96
CA MET A 21 17.42 9.65 11.50
C MET A 21 18.84 9.96 11.01
N ALA A 22 18.98 10.37 9.75
CA ALA A 22 20.26 10.65 9.11
C ALA A 22 20.82 12.03 9.46
N ARG A 23 19.98 13.07 9.51
CA ARG A 23 20.42 14.48 9.59
C ARG A 23 19.97 15.22 10.84
N HIS A 24 18.96 14.73 11.55
CA HIS A 24 18.37 15.43 12.70
C HIS A 24 18.56 14.68 14.03
N GLY A 25 19.52 13.76 14.08
CA GLY A 25 19.85 13.01 15.29
C GLY A 25 18.66 12.21 15.82
N ALA A 26 17.82 11.68 14.92
CA ALA A 26 16.61 10.92 15.25
C ALA A 26 15.57 11.70 16.07
N ARG A 27 15.61 13.04 16.05
CA ARG A 27 14.62 13.89 16.72
C ARG A 27 13.51 14.30 15.74
N ILE A 28 12.30 13.83 16.00
CA ILE A 28 11.10 14.20 15.25
C ILE A 28 10.23 15.08 16.15
N ARG A 29 9.65 16.14 15.57
CA ARG A 29 8.79 17.08 16.31
C ARG A 29 7.45 16.39 16.64
N PRO A 30 6.96 16.41 17.90
CA PRO A 30 5.71 15.72 18.29
C PRO A 30 4.49 16.15 17.46
N ARG A 31 4.42 17.42 17.05
CA ARG A 31 3.35 17.97 16.21
C ARG A 31 3.21 17.27 14.84
N VAL A 32 4.27 16.62 14.34
CA VAL A 32 4.24 15.90 13.06
C VAL A 32 3.26 14.74 13.12
N ALA A 33 3.16 14.02 14.24
CA ALA A 33 2.21 12.91 14.40
C ALA A 33 0.76 13.37 14.17
N GLY A 34 0.34 14.43 14.89
CA GLY A 34 -1.01 14.97 14.75
C GLY A 34 -1.28 15.58 13.38
N ALA A 35 -0.32 16.35 12.84
CA ALA A 35 -0.46 16.96 11.52
C ALA A 35 -0.53 15.90 10.41
N LYS A 36 0.26 14.83 10.50
CA LYS A 36 0.26 13.74 9.53
C LYS A 36 -1.05 12.96 9.57
N ALA A 37 -1.51 12.59 10.77
CA ALA A 37 -2.78 11.89 10.96
C ALA A 37 -3.96 12.63 10.33
N VAL A 38 -4.10 13.93 10.62
CA VAL A 38 -5.19 14.74 10.06
C VAL A 38 -5.04 14.92 8.55
N ALA A 39 -3.83 15.22 8.06
CA ALA A 39 -3.61 15.42 6.64
C ALA A 39 -3.85 14.16 5.81
N SER A 40 -3.42 12.98 6.29
CA SER A 40 -3.67 11.71 5.61
C SER A 40 -5.14 11.31 5.69
N ALA A 41 -5.79 11.50 6.84
CA ALA A 41 -7.23 11.24 6.98
C ALA A 41 -8.05 12.09 6.02
N LEU A 42 -7.74 13.38 5.87
CA LEU A 42 -8.42 14.25 4.91
C LEU A 42 -8.14 13.86 3.46
N THR A 43 -6.89 13.50 3.13
CA THR A 43 -6.53 13.11 1.75
C THR A 43 -7.21 11.80 1.36
N ILE A 44 -7.09 10.76 2.18
CA ILE A 44 -7.62 9.42 1.89
C ILE A 44 -9.15 9.40 2.06
N GLY A 45 -9.66 10.01 3.13
CA GLY A 45 -11.11 10.07 3.42
C GLY A 45 -11.91 10.93 2.44
N SER A 46 -11.27 11.85 1.71
CA SER A 46 -11.91 12.56 0.58
C SER A 46 -11.78 11.83 -0.75
N GLY A 47 -11.19 10.62 -0.75
CA GLY A 47 -11.06 9.77 -1.93
C GLY A 47 -9.71 9.86 -2.67
N GLY A 48 -8.73 10.58 -2.12
CA GLY A 48 -7.37 10.60 -2.66
C GLY A 48 -6.77 9.19 -2.73
N SER A 49 -6.12 8.87 -3.84
CA SER A 49 -5.50 7.56 -4.06
C SER A 49 -4.15 7.51 -3.36
N ALA A 50 -4.14 7.06 -2.10
CA ALA A 50 -2.93 6.87 -1.31
C ALA A 50 -3.15 5.81 -0.22
N GLY A 51 -2.05 5.24 0.27
CA GLY A 51 -2.05 4.28 1.37
C GLY A 51 -1.96 4.94 2.75
N THR A 52 -2.32 4.21 3.80
CA THR A 52 -2.21 4.68 5.20
C THR A 52 -0.88 4.32 5.85
N GLU A 53 -0.05 3.48 5.20
CA GLU A 53 1.15 2.89 5.79
C GLU A 53 2.27 3.90 5.97
N GLY A 54 2.56 4.71 4.94
CA GLY A 54 3.55 5.78 5.04
C GLY A 54 3.24 6.76 6.19
N PRO A 55 2.00 7.27 6.28
CA PRO A 55 1.53 8.04 7.43
C PRO A 55 1.69 7.31 8.78
N ILE A 56 1.26 6.05 8.92
CA ILE A 56 1.35 5.36 10.22
C ILE A 56 2.80 5.15 10.65
N ILE A 57 3.71 4.89 9.71
CA ILE A 57 5.15 4.76 9.95
C ILE A 57 5.68 6.07 10.52
N GLN A 58 5.35 7.20 9.88
CA GLN A 58 5.81 8.51 10.34
C GLN A 58 5.19 8.92 11.67
N ILE A 59 3.91 8.62 11.90
CA ILE A 59 3.21 8.87 13.17
C ILE A 59 3.85 8.04 14.29
N GLY A 60 4.04 6.73 14.07
CA GLY A 60 4.67 5.82 15.02
C GLY A 60 6.11 6.24 15.34
N ALA A 61 6.90 6.56 14.32
CA ALA A 61 8.25 7.11 14.47
C ALA A 61 8.26 8.41 15.28
N ALA A 62 7.34 9.33 15.00
CA ALA A 62 7.23 10.59 15.73
C ALA A 62 6.86 10.37 17.21
N ILE A 63 5.96 9.42 17.51
CA ILE A 63 5.61 9.05 18.89
C ILE A 63 6.82 8.44 19.59
N GLY A 64 7.49 7.45 18.98
CA GLY A 64 8.68 6.82 19.54
C GLY A 64 9.81 7.82 19.83
N SER A 65 10.10 8.69 18.86
CA SER A 65 11.08 9.77 19.02
C SER A 65 10.66 10.75 20.13
N SER A 66 9.37 11.08 20.25
CA SER A 66 8.88 12.01 21.29
C SER A 66 9.04 11.43 22.69
N VAL A 67 8.73 10.14 22.88
CA VAL A 67 8.94 9.43 24.15
C VAL A 67 10.43 9.41 24.51
N GLY A 68 11.30 9.06 23.55
CA GLY A 68 12.75 9.07 23.77
C GLY A 68 13.32 10.45 24.11
N GLN A 69 12.83 11.50 23.46
CA GLN A 69 13.20 12.89 23.77
C GLN A 69 12.72 13.31 25.15
N TRP A 70 11.50 12.93 25.55
CA TRP A 70 10.97 13.22 26.88
C TRP A 70 11.80 12.56 27.99
N LEU A 71 12.22 11.32 27.75
CA LEU A 71 13.11 10.57 28.65
C LEU A 71 14.59 10.95 28.53
N ARG A 72 14.94 11.90 27.65
CA ARG A 72 16.31 12.40 27.40
C ARG A 72 17.30 11.29 27.02
N MET A 73 16.85 10.35 26.19
CA MET A 73 17.65 9.19 25.78
C MET A 73 18.75 9.55 24.76
N SER A 74 19.68 8.62 24.56
CA SER A 74 20.76 8.75 23.57
C SER A 74 20.22 8.68 22.14
N ILE A 75 20.98 9.17 21.15
CA ILE A 75 20.55 9.16 19.74
C ILE A 75 20.32 7.72 19.24
N ASP A 76 21.15 6.78 19.68
CA ASP A 76 21.01 5.37 19.28
C ASP A 76 19.73 4.75 19.85
N ASP A 77 19.40 5.06 21.10
CA ASP A 77 18.13 4.63 21.69
C ASP A 77 16.92 5.30 21.03
N LEU A 78 17.03 6.57 20.63
CA LEU A 78 15.97 7.25 19.86
C LEU A 78 15.72 6.54 18.53
N ARG A 79 16.77 6.08 17.83
CA ARG A 79 16.63 5.31 16.59
C ARG A 79 15.87 4.01 16.84
N VAL A 80 16.21 3.29 17.91
CA VAL A 80 15.48 2.07 18.31
C VAL A 80 14.02 2.37 18.60
N LEU A 81 13.70 3.44 19.35
CA LEU A 81 12.32 3.83 19.64
C LEU A 81 11.53 4.27 18.39
N ILE A 82 12.18 4.96 17.44
CA ILE A 82 11.61 5.23 16.12
C ILE A 82 11.25 3.92 15.42
N GLY A 83 12.18 2.96 15.40
CA GLY A 83 11.98 1.62 14.84
C GLY A 83 10.81 0.89 15.50
N CYS A 84 10.72 0.91 16.84
CA CYS A 84 9.62 0.33 17.59
C CYS A 84 8.27 0.94 17.19
N GLY A 85 8.19 2.28 17.13
CA GLY A 85 6.97 2.98 16.75
C GLY A 85 6.56 2.72 15.30
N ALA A 86 7.50 2.72 14.36
CA ALA A 86 7.26 2.41 12.96
C ALA A 86 6.80 0.95 12.76
N ALA A 87 7.48 -0.01 13.37
CA ALA A 87 7.12 -1.43 13.32
C ALA A 87 5.74 -1.70 13.93
N ALA A 88 5.46 -1.12 15.10
CA ALA A 88 4.14 -1.18 15.73
C ALA A 88 3.05 -0.62 14.80
N GLY A 89 3.29 0.52 14.16
CA GLY A 89 2.38 1.12 13.18
C GLY A 89 2.04 0.16 12.03
N ILE A 90 3.05 -0.43 11.38
CA ILE A 90 2.84 -1.39 10.28
C ILE A 90 2.12 -2.64 10.77
N ALA A 91 2.57 -3.21 11.89
CA ALA A 91 2.00 -4.42 12.47
C ALA A 91 0.54 -4.24 12.89
N SER A 92 0.15 -3.03 13.28
CA SER A 92 -1.24 -2.68 13.60
C SER A 92 -2.15 -2.62 12.37
N ILE A 93 -1.61 -2.30 11.18
CA ILE A 93 -2.40 -2.24 9.93
C ILE A 93 -2.56 -3.64 9.32
N PHE A 94 -1.45 -4.36 9.16
CA PHE A 94 -1.45 -5.61 8.40
C PHE A 94 -1.71 -6.86 9.25
N ASN A 95 -1.74 -6.70 10.57
CA ASN A 95 -1.72 -7.82 11.50
C ASN A 95 -0.54 -8.79 11.24
N ALA A 96 0.59 -8.22 10.81
CA ALA A 96 1.79 -8.95 10.38
C ALA A 96 3.03 -8.44 11.14
N PRO A 97 3.21 -8.85 12.41
CA PRO A 97 4.25 -8.28 13.27
C PRO A 97 5.67 -8.53 12.74
N ILE A 98 5.95 -9.72 12.20
CA ILE A 98 7.28 -10.04 11.65
C ILE A 98 7.62 -9.13 10.46
N ALA A 99 6.66 -8.86 9.58
CA ALA A 99 6.85 -7.96 8.45
C ALA A 99 7.14 -6.51 8.90
N GLY A 100 6.44 -6.03 9.94
CA GLY A 100 6.71 -4.72 10.54
C GLY A 100 8.12 -4.60 11.11
N VAL A 101 8.61 -5.64 11.77
CA VAL A 101 9.98 -5.72 12.30
C VAL A 101 11.01 -5.67 11.18
N LEU A 102 10.86 -6.51 10.16
CA LEU A 102 11.79 -6.57 9.03
C LEU A 102 11.84 -5.24 8.29
N PHE A 103 10.69 -4.61 8.04
CA PHE A 103 10.64 -3.29 7.45
C PHE A 103 11.43 -2.26 8.28
N ALA A 104 11.22 -2.19 9.59
CA ALA A 104 11.91 -1.21 10.44
C ALA A 104 13.44 -1.43 10.43
N VAL A 105 13.87 -2.69 10.46
CA VAL A 105 15.29 -3.03 10.50
C VAL A 105 15.97 -2.83 9.14
N GLU A 106 15.34 -3.24 8.06
CA GLU A 106 15.91 -3.18 6.71
C GLU A 106 15.83 -1.78 6.10
N VAL A 107 14.69 -1.11 6.23
CA VAL A 107 14.43 0.18 5.56
C VAL A 107 14.88 1.37 6.41
N LEU A 108 14.53 1.38 7.70
CA LEU A 108 14.78 2.56 8.57
C LEU A 108 16.15 2.51 9.25
N LEU A 109 16.46 1.40 9.92
CA LEU A 109 17.65 1.31 10.76
C LEU A 109 18.90 0.88 10.00
N ARG A 110 18.75 -0.03 9.03
CA ARG A 110 19.85 -0.69 8.32
C ARG A 110 20.88 -1.31 9.28
N ASP A 111 20.42 -1.81 10.43
CA ASP A 111 21.23 -2.44 11.46
C ASP A 111 20.49 -3.62 12.10
N LEU A 112 21.07 -4.82 11.98
CA LEU A 112 20.56 -6.10 12.49
C LEU A 112 21.08 -6.43 13.91
N SER A 113 21.55 -5.45 14.67
CA SER A 113 22.02 -5.68 16.04
C SER A 113 20.89 -6.23 16.94
N LEU A 114 21.19 -7.26 17.76
CA LEU A 114 20.19 -7.84 18.68
C LEU A 114 19.63 -6.83 19.69
N ARG A 115 20.39 -5.76 19.97
CA ARG A 115 19.99 -4.68 20.87
C ARG A 115 18.85 -3.83 20.31
N SER A 116 18.79 -3.62 18.99
CA SER A 116 17.69 -2.93 18.33
C SER A 116 16.55 -3.90 17.99
N PHE A 117 16.88 -5.13 17.60
CA PHE A 117 15.92 -6.11 17.12
C PHE A 117 14.87 -6.53 18.16
N MET A 118 15.29 -6.87 19.38
CA MET A 118 14.38 -7.39 20.42
C MET A 118 13.29 -6.38 20.84
N PRO A 119 13.62 -5.10 21.14
CA PRO A 119 12.59 -4.09 21.43
C PRO A 119 11.58 -3.90 20.31
N ILE A 120 12.04 -3.93 19.05
CA ILE A 120 11.18 -3.74 17.87
C ILE A 120 10.19 -4.90 17.74
N ILE A 121 10.65 -6.15 17.93
CA ILE A 121 9.76 -7.32 17.97
C ILE A 121 8.70 -7.17 19.03
N ILE A 122 9.10 -6.85 20.27
CA ILE A 122 8.16 -6.76 21.40
C ILE A 122 7.09 -5.69 21.11
N ALA A 123 7.51 -4.50 20.67
CA ALA A 123 6.59 -3.42 20.32
C ALA A 123 5.64 -3.83 19.18
N SER A 124 6.16 -4.47 18.14
CA SER A 124 5.39 -4.92 16.99
C SER A 124 4.35 -5.98 17.36
N VAL A 125 4.73 -7.00 18.14
CA VAL A 125 3.81 -8.08 18.58
C VAL A 125 2.75 -7.53 19.52
N LEU A 126 3.12 -6.71 20.50
CA LEU A 126 2.16 -6.08 21.42
C LEU A 126 1.15 -5.23 20.64
N SER A 127 1.60 -4.47 19.64
CA SER A 127 0.72 -3.66 18.81
C SER A 127 -0.30 -4.53 18.05
N SER A 128 0.14 -5.63 17.43
CA SER A 128 -0.77 -6.56 16.76
C SER A 128 -1.79 -7.17 17.73
N VAL A 129 -1.35 -7.65 18.90
CA VAL A 129 -2.25 -8.22 19.92
C VAL A 129 -3.30 -7.19 20.36
N VAL A 130 -2.89 -5.95 20.62
CA VAL A 130 -3.82 -4.87 21.00
C VAL A 130 -4.82 -4.59 19.87
N THR A 131 -4.36 -4.49 18.61
CA THR A 131 -5.26 -4.33 17.46
C THR A 131 -6.27 -5.47 17.37
N GLN A 132 -5.83 -6.72 17.51
CA GLN A 132 -6.68 -7.91 17.43
C GLN A 132 -7.76 -7.91 18.52
N VAL A 133 -7.38 -7.55 19.76
CA VAL A 133 -8.33 -7.46 20.89
C VAL A 133 -9.35 -6.35 20.67
N ILE A 134 -8.93 -5.19 20.15
CA ILE A 134 -9.83 -4.05 19.92
C ILE A 134 -10.82 -4.32 18.79
N HIS A 135 -10.35 -4.88 17.66
CA HIS A 135 -11.18 -5.08 16.47
C HIS A 135 -11.90 -6.43 16.45
N GLY A 136 -11.54 -7.35 17.36
CA GLY A 136 -12.09 -8.71 17.38
C GLY A 136 -11.75 -9.55 16.15
N ARG A 137 -10.73 -9.16 15.37
CA ARG A 137 -10.28 -9.81 14.13
C ARG A 137 -8.83 -10.25 14.27
N THR A 138 -8.55 -11.51 13.98
CA THR A 138 -7.20 -12.11 14.06
C THR A 138 -6.60 -12.44 12.70
N GLU A 139 -7.35 -12.23 11.63
CA GLU A 139 -6.93 -12.52 10.26
C GLU A 139 -5.98 -11.44 9.73
N ALA A 140 -5.14 -11.81 8.77
CA ALA A 140 -4.37 -10.85 8.00
C ALA A 140 -5.31 -10.05 7.09
N ILE A 141 -4.90 -8.83 6.73
CA ILE A 141 -5.73 -7.95 5.88
C ILE A 141 -5.97 -8.53 4.48
N PHE A 142 -5.02 -9.33 3.99
CA PHE A 142 -5.12 -10.10 2.76
C PHE A 142 -5.00 -11.59 3.10
N PRO A 143 -6.10 -12.26 3.48
CA PRO A 143 -6.07 -13.68 3.76
C PRO A 143 -5.78 -14.45 2.46
N VAL A 144 -4.91 -15.47 2.55
CA VAL A 144 -4.74 -16.40 1.45
C VAL A 144 -6.07 -17.14 1.24
N PRO A 145 -6.63 -17.19 0.01
CA PRO A 145 -7.86 -17.92 -0.25
C PRO A 145 -7.78 -19.35 0.29
N GLN A 146 -8.80 -19.78 1.04
CA GLN A 146 -8.86 -21.14 1.62
C GLN A 146 -8.75 -22.22 0.53
N ALA A 147 -9.16 -21.87 -0.69
CA ALA A 147 -8.97 -22.65 -1.91
C ALA A 147 -7.50 -23.02 -2.18
N TRP A 148 -6.49 -22.34 -1.63
CA TRP A 148 -5.07 -22.62 -1.87
C TRP A 148 -4.40 -23.41 -0.73
N VAL A 149 -5.11 -23.69 0.36
CA VAL A 149 -4.54 -24.33 1.56
C VAL A 149 -4.82 -25.82 1.56
N SER A 150 -3.77 -26.63 1.35
CA SER A 150 -3.86 -28.09 1.49
C SER A 150 -4.00 -28.48 2.98
N GLY A 151 -5.06 -29.21 3.35
CA GLY A 151 -5.16 -29.83 4.68
C GLY A 151 -6.47 -29.66 5.45
N GLN A 152 -7.47 -28.95 4.93
CA GLN A 152 -8.79 -28.77 5.57
C GLN A 152 -9.92 -29.60 4.93
N GLY A 153 -9.60 -30.71 4.25
CA GLY A 153 -10.60 -31.54 3.55
C GLY A 153 -11.13 -30.93 2.23
N VAL A 154 -10.56 -29.80 1.81
CA VAL A 154 -10.75 -29.17 0.50
C VAL A 154 -9.52 -29.46 -0.36
N THR A 155 -9.72 -29.88 -1.60
CA THR A 155 -8.64 -30.05 -2.58
C THR A 155 -8.11 -28.67 -2.98
N PRO A 156 -6.79 -28.39 -2.88
CA PRO A 156 -6.25 -27.10 -3.25
C PRO A 156 -6.49 -26.84 -4.74
N VAL A 157 -7.04 -25.67 -5.05
CA VAL A 157 -7.31 -25.18 -6.41
C VAL A 157 -6.01 -24.85 -7.15
N TYR A 158 -4.90 -24.66 -6.44
CA TYR A 158 -3.59 -24.40 -7.00
C TYR A 158 -2.48 -25.05 -6.16
N GLU A 159 -1.58 -25.78 -6.82
CA GLU A 159 -0.33 -26.27 -6.25
C GLU A 159 0.82 -25.81 -7.15
N PHE A 160 1.84 -25.19 -6.54
CA PHE A 160 3.01 -24.71 -7.27
C PHE A 160 3.77 -25.87 -7.93
N THR A 161 4.09 -25.72 -9.21
CA THR A 161 4.91 -26.68 -9.95
C THR A 161 6.30 -26.09 -10.27
N VAL A 162 7.34 -26.93 -10.26
CA VAL A 162 8.73 -26.50 -10.55
C VAL A 162 8.89 -25.70 -11.85
N PRO A 163 8.20 -26.03 -12.97
CA PRO A 163 8.28 -25.24 -14.20
C PRO A 163 7.82 -23.78 -14.05
N GLU A 164 6.96 -23.48 -13.08
CA GLU A 164 6.46 -22.12 -12.83
C GLU A 164 7.52 -21.19 -12.24
N PHE A 165 8.61 -21.74 -11.71
CA PHE A 165 9.72 -20.94 -11.19
C PHE A 165 10.26 -19.95 -12.24
N GLY A 166 10.33 -20.36 -13.51
CA GLY A 166 10.72 -19.48 -14.61
C GLY A 166 9.73 -18.33 -14.82
N ASN A 167 8.43 -18.58 -14.65
CA ASN A 167 7.40 -17.57 -14.78
C ASN A 167 7.48 -16.54 -13.63
N TYR A 168 7.73 -16.98 -12.39
CA TYR A 168 7.92 -16.06 -11.26
C TYR A 168 9.19 -15.20 -11.38
N LEU A 169 10.28 -15.73 -11.96
CA LEU A 169 11.46 -14.92 -12.28
C LEU A 169 11.14 -13.84 -13.32
N LEU A 170 10.40 -14.19 -14.38
CA LEU A 170 9.95 -13.24 -15.40
C LEU A 170 8.99 -12.21 -14.81
N LEU A 171 8.05 -12.63 -13.97
CA LEU A 171 7.14 -11.74 -13.24
C LEU A 171 7.93 -10.76 -12.38
N GLY A 172 8.94 -11.21 -11.64
CA GLY A 172 9.82 -10.33 -10.85
C GLY A 172 10.49 -9.24 -11.71
N LEU A 173 10.93 -9.59 -12.92
CA LEU A 173 11.50 -8.63 -13.87
C LEU A 173 10.44 -7.63 -14.37
N VAL A 174 9.23 -8.10 -14.69
CA VAL A 174 8.10 -7.24 -15.09
C VAL A 174 7.73 -6.27 -13.97
N CYS A 175 7.54 -6.77 -12.74
CA CYS A 175 7.27 -5.96 -11.56
C CYS A 175 8.38 -4.93 -11.31
N GLY A 176 9.65 -5.31 -11.50
CA GLY A 176 10.78 -4.38 -11.41
C GLY A 176 10.70 -3.23 -12.42
N LEU A 177 10.34 -3.52 -13.68
CA LEU A 177 10.14 -2.50 -14.71
C LEU A 177 8.95 -1.58 -14.40
N VAL A 178 7.82 -2.14 -13.96
CA VAL A 178 6.63 -1.39 -13.54
C VAL A 178 6.95 -0.50 -12.34
N ALA A 179 7.71 -0.99 -11.36
CA ALA A 179 8.16 -0.20 -10.22
C ALA A 179 9.04 0.98 -10.65
N VAL A 180 9.98 0.78 -11.58
CA VAL A 180 10.79 1.88 -12.14
C VAL A 180 9.90 2.92 -12.84
N ALA A 181 8.90 2.47 -13.61
CA ALA A 181 7.95 3.36 -14.27
C ALA A 181 7.13 4.16 -13.25
N LEU A 182 6.61 3.51 -12.20
CA LEU A 182 5.88 4.14 -11.10
C LEU A 182 6.73 5.23 -10.42
N VAL A 183 7.95 4.90 -10.00
CA VAL A 183 8.86 5.84 -9.31
C VAL A 183 9.17 7.04 -10.20
N LYS A 184 9.50 6.82 -11.48
CA LYS A 184 9.78 7.90 -12.42
C LYS A 184 8.57 8.79 -12.65
N LEU A 185 7.38 8.21 -12.80
CA LEU A 185 6.17 8.98 -13.03
C LEU A 185 5.78 9.80 -11.81
N LEU A 186 5.91 9.23 -10.60
CA LEU A 186 5.66 9.96 -9.35
C LEU A 186 6.54 11.21 -9.26
N TYR A 187 7.86 11.07 -9.39
CA TYR A 187 8.78 12.22 -9.36
C TYR A 187 8.53 13.21 -10.51
N PHE A 188 8.22 12.71 -11.70
CA PHE A 188 7.85 13.57 -12.83
C PHE A 188 6.61 14.41 -12.52
N THR A 189 5.58 13.81 -11.92
CA THR A 189 4.36 14.55 -11.55
C THR A 189 4.59 15.54 -10.41
N GLU A 190 5.38 15.19 -9.40
CA GLU A 190 5.81 16.14 -8.35
C GLU A 190 6.51 17.37 -8.96
N ASP A 191 7.46 17.14 -9.88
CA ASP A 191 8.18 18.22 -10.56
C ASP A 191 7.27 19.06 -11.45
N LEU A 192 6.30 18.43 -12.12
CA LEU A 192 5.32 19.11 -12.95
C LEU A 192 4.45 20.06 -12.11
N PHE A 193 3.84 19.56 -11.03
CA PHE A 193 3.03 20.38 -10.13
C PHE A 193 3.85 21.46 -9.41
N ARG A 194 5.13 21.20 -9.11
CA ARG A 194 6.03 22.20 -8.53
C ARG A 194 6.32 23.36 -9.49
N LYS A 195 6.45 23.07 -10.79
CA LYS A 195 6.71 24.06 -11.85
C LYS A 195 5.49 24.88 -12.26
N LEU A 196 4.28 24.41 -11.96
CA LEU A 196 3.06 25.16 -12.27
C LEU A 196 3.03 26.52 -11.53
N PRO A 197 2.74 27.63 -12.22
CA PRO A 197 2.63 28.97 -11.63
C PRO A 197 1.31 29.16 -10.85
N LEU A 198 0.89 28.14 -10.11
CA LEU A 198 -0.31 28.15 -9.29
C LEU A 198 0.06 28.35 -7.82
N HIS A 199 -0.81 29.05 -7.09
CA HIS A 199 -0.73 29.16 -5.64
C HIS A 199 -0.73 27.77 -4.99
N ARG A 200 0.05 27.58 -3.91
CA ARG A 200 0.31 26.24 -3.32
C ARG A 200 -0.96 25.48 -2.94
N ILE A 201 -2.02 26.19 -2.54
CA ILE A 201 -3.33 25.60 -2.20
C ILE A 201 -4.11 25.12 -3.43
N LEU A 202 -3.92 25.77 -4.59
CA LEU A 202 -4.63 25.41 -5.82
C LEU A 202 -4.05 24.15 -6.48
N ARG A 203 -2.82 23.76 -6.16
CA ARG A 203 -2.19 22.56 -6.71
C ARG A 203 -2.93 21.28 -6.26
N PRO A 204 -3.20 21.05 -4.96
CA PRO A 204 -4.05 19.93 -4.54
C PRO A 204 -5.46 19.96 -5.13
N VAL A 205 -6.06 21.15 -5.31
CA VAL A 205 -7.40 21.29 -5.91
C VAL A 205 -7.39 20.82 -7.37
N LEU A 206 -6.38 21.23 -8.13
CA LEU A 206 -6.19 20.76 -9.52
C LEU A 206 -5.92 19.25 -9.55
N GLY A 207 -5.07 18.74 -8.65
CA GLY A 207 -4.80 17.31 -8.53
C GLY A 207 -6.06 16.49 -8.24
N ALA A 208 -6.91 16.97 -7.32
CA ALA A 208 -8.19 16.33 -6.98
C ALA A 208 -9.18 16.36 -8.15
N ALA A 209 -9.25 17.47 -8.90
CA ALA A 209 -10.09 17.57 -10.10
C ALA A 209 -9.65 16.59 -11.20
N LEU A 210 -8.34 16.52 -11.47
CA LEU A 210 -7.77 15.56 -12.43
C LEU A 210 -7.95 14.12 -11.98
N LEU A 211 -7.81 13.84 -10.67
CA LEU A 211 -8.11 12.53 -10.10
C LEU A 211 -9.57 12.15 -10.37
N GLY A 212 -10.52 13.04 -10.13
CA GLY A 212 -11.94 12.79 -10.41
C GLY A 212 -12.20 12.47 -11.88
N LEU A 213 -11.61 13.23 -12.81
CA LEU A 213 -11.72 12.96 -14.26
C LEU A 213 -11.12 11.60 -14.64
N THR A 214 -9.96 11.27 -14.07
CA THR A 214 -9.28 9.99 -14.32
C THR A 214 -10.13 8.83 -13.81
N THR A 215 -10.73 8.98 -12.62
CA THR A 215 -11.65 8.00 -12.06
C THR A 215 -12.89 7.79 -12.93
N ILE A 216 -13.52 8.87 -13.44
CA ILE A 216 -14.65 8.75 -14.37
C ILE A 216 -14.24 7.99 -15.62
N ALA A 217 -13.08 8.32 -16.20
CA ALA A 217 -12.56 7.63 -17.37
C ALA A 217 -12.32 6.13 -17.11
N VAL A 218 -11.80 5.78 -15.92
CA VAL A 218 -11.63 4.36 -15.51
C VAL A 218 -12.99 3.65 -15.43
N ILE A 219 -14.00 4.26 -14.81
CA ILE A 219 -15.34 3.67 -14.71
C ILE A 219 -15.94 3.41 -16.11
N GLU A 220 -15.81 4.37 -17.02
CA GLU A 220 -16.33 4.21 -18.39
C GLU A 220 -15.55 3.14 -19.17
N LEU A 221 -14.22 3.08 -19.02
CA LEU A 221 -13.39 2.08 -19.70
C LEU A 221 -13.62 0.65 -19.18
N THR A 222 -14.09 0.49 -17.95
CA THR A 222 -14.44 -0.82 -17.39
C THR A 222 -15.93 -1.16 -17.53
N ASP A 223 -16.74 -0.29 -18.15
CA ASP A 223 -18.21 -0.37 -18.16
C ASP A 223 -18.81 -0.49 -16.73
N GLY A 224 -18.10 0.06 -15.73
CA GLY A 224 -18.41 -0.11 -14.31
C GLY A 224 -18.19 -1.53 -13.76
N ASN A 225 -17.65 -2.46 -14.55
CA ASN A 225 -17.33 -3.81 -14.12
C ASN A 225 -15.95 -3.87 -13.45
N LEU A 226 -15.78 -4.90 -12.62
CA LEU A 226 -14.52 -5.28 -11.97
C LEU A 226 -14.17 -6.73 -12.38
N PRO A 227 -12.93 -7.19 -12.13
CA PRO A 227 -12.58 -8.60 -12.28
C PRO A 227 -13.58 -9.49 -11.54
N GLY A 228 -14.06 -10.57 -12.17
CA GLY A 228 -15.11 -11.47 -11.64
C GLY A 228 -16.48 -11.33 -12.33
N GLY A 229 -16.77 -10.16 -12.90
CA GLY A 229 -17.97 -9.90 -13.69
C GLY A 229 -19.18 -9.44 -12.88
N GLY A 230 -19.65 -8.22 -13.15
CA GLY A 230 -20.95 -7.71 -12.71
C GLY A 230 -20.92 -6.71 -11.55
N ARG A 231 -21.97 -5.87 -11.50
CA ARG A 231 -22.32 -5.01 -10.36
C ARG A 231 -22.49 -5.80 -9.06
N GLU A 232 -22.78 -7.11 -9.14
CA GLU A 232 -22.93 -8.01 -7.98
C GLU A 232 -21.61 -8.19 -7.20
N SER A 233 -20.44 -8.31 -7.84
CA SER A 233 -19.15 -8.31 -7.11
C SER A 233 -18.86 -6.98 -6.43
N ALA A 234 -19.33 -5.86 -6.99
CA ALA A 234 -19.25 -4.55 -6.34
C ALA A 234 -20.29 -4.38 -5.21
N GLU A 235 -21.44 -5.05 -5.31
CA GLU A 235 -22.48 -5.13 -4.26
C GLU A 235 -22.03 -6.02 -3.08
N ASP A 236 -21.32 -7.12 -3.34
CA ASP A 236 -20.67 -7.95 -2.32
C ASP A 236 -19.52 -7.20 -1.61
N ILE A 237 -18.79 -6.33 -2.33
CA ILE A 237 -17.84 -5.39 -1.74
C ILE A 237 -18.58 -4.32 -0.92
N ALA A 238 -19.73 -3.83 -1.40
CA ALA A 238 -20.55 -2.84 -0.70
C ALA A 238 -21.21 -3.36 0.59
N GLN A 239 -21.40 -4.68 0.72
CA GLN A 239 -21.99 -5.31 1.89
C GLN A 239 -20.99 -5.53 3.05
N LYS A 240 -19.68 -5.29 2.83
CA LYS A 240 -18.59 -5.64 3.77
C LYS A 240 -17.81 -4.46 4.41
N ASP A 241 -18.43 -3.27 4.49
CA ASP A 241 -17.90 -2.00 5.04
C ASP A 241 -17.08 -1.12 4.08
N GLU A 242 -17.34 0.19 4.22
CA GLU A 242 -16.83 1.36 3.50
C GLU A 242 -17.46 1.65 2.13
N ALA A 243 -18.09 2.84 2.05
CA ALA A 243 -18.74 3.40 0.89
C ALA A 243 -17.91 3.15 -0.39
N SER A 244 -18.57 2.65 -1.43
CA SER A 244 -18.05 2.22 -2.73
C SER A 244 -17.27 3.32 -3.45
N LEU A 245 -16.08 3.62 -2.95
CA LEU A 245 -15.10 4.42 -3.66
C LEU A 245 -14.75 3.69 -4.96
N PRO A 246 -14.70 4.40 -6.09
CA PRO A 246 -14.26 3.81 -7.33
C PRO A 246 -12.92 3.09 -7.17
N ALA A 247 -12.74 1.97 -7.88
CA ALA A 247 -11.65 1.00 -7.66
C ALA A 247 -10.23 1.59 -7.53
N VAL A 248 -9.94 2.70 -8.22
CA VAL A 248 -8.63 3.35 -8.21
C VAL A 248 -8.44 4.38 -7.09
N MET A 249 -9.51 4.78 -6.41
CA MET A 249 -9.49 5.73 -5.29
C MET A 249 -9.11 5.03 -3.96
N GLY A 250 -8.83 5.81 -2.92
CA GLY A 250 -8.47 5.30 -1.60
C GLY A 250 -7.20 4.43 -1.58
N ASN A 251 -7.12 3.52 -0.59
CA ASN A 251 -5.97 2.62 -0.41
C ASN A 251 -5.89 1.53 -1.48
N GLY A 252 -7.03 1.06 -2.01
CA GLY A 252 -7.11 -0.01 -3.00
C GLY A 252 -7.11 -1.44 -2.40
N TYR A 253 -7.27 -1.59 -1.08
CA TYR A 253 -7.32 -2.92 -0.45
C TYR A 253 -8.42 -3.83 -0.99
N PRO A 254 -9.66 -3.36 -1.26
CA PRO A 254 -10.70 -4.23 -1.81
C PRO A 254 -10.31 -4.85 -3.16
N ILE A 255 -9.62 -4.08 -4.01
CA ILE A 255 -9.18 -4.57 -5.31
C ILE A 255 -8.00 -5.52 -5.19
N ILE A 256 -7.07 -5.29 -4.26
CA ILE A 256 -6.02 -6.27 -3.97
C ILE A 256 -6.66 -7.60 -3.59
N SER A 257 -7.56 -7.61 -2.61
CA SER A 257 -8.26 -8.83 -2.19
C SER A 257 -9.02 -9.50 -3.33
N LEU A 258 -9.71 -8.71 -4.15
CA LEU A 258 -10.42 -9.21 -5.34
C LEU A 258 -9.46 -9.87 -6.34
N THR A 259 -8.30 -9.26 -6.62
CA THR A 259 -7.31 -9.83 -7.55
C THR A 259 -6.62 -11.09 -7.04
N LEU A 260 -6.64 -11.33 -5.73
CA LEU A 260 -6.14 -12.58 -5.14
C LEU A 260 -7.19 -13.70 -5.22
N ASP A 261 -8.47 -13.36 -5.35
CA ASP A 261 -9.55 -14.33 -5.44
C ASP A 261 -9.52 -15.06 -6.80
N PRO A 262 -9.45 -16.41 -6.84
CA PRO A 262 -9.58 -17.17 -8.08
C PRO A 262 -10.86 -16.85 -8.88
N ASP A 263 -11.94 -16.50 -8.18
CA ASP A 263 -13.25 -16.25 -8.80
C ASP A 263 -13.24 -14.98 -9.66
N ALA A 264 -12.34 -14.05 -9.37
CA ALA A 264 -12.14 -12.83 -10.15
C ALA A 264 -11.72 -13.09 -11.61
N TYR A 265 -11.25 -14.30 -11.92
CA TYR A 265 -10.72 -14.67 -13.24
C TYR A 265 -11.61 -15.63 -14.03
N GLN A 266 -12.78 -16.01 -13.50
CA GLN A 266 -13.70 -16.95 -14.18
C GLN A 266 -14.44 -16.32 -15.37
N SER A 267 -14.53 -15.00 -15.41
CA SER A 267 -15.12 -14.26 -16.53
C SER A 267 -14.22 -14.26 -17.77
N SER A 268 -14.65 -13.58 -18.84
CA SER A 268 -13.91 -13.59 -20.11
C SER A 268 -12.46 -13.12 -19.94
N THR A 269 -11.49 -14.01 -20.19
CA THR A 269 -10.04 -13.78 -20.04
C THR A 269 -9.58 -12.46 -20.65
N ARG A 270 -10.06 -12.13 -21.86
CA ARG A 270 -9.69 -10.90 -22.58
C ARG A 270 -10.23 -9.64 -21.89
N TRP A 271 -11.45 -9.70 -21.37
CA TRP A 271 -12.07 -8.59 -20.65
C TRP A 271 -11.40 -8.38 -19.30
N THR A 272 -11.17 -9.45 -18.53
CA THR A 272 -10.45 -9.38 -17.24
C THR A 272 -9.06 -8.81 -17.41
N PHE A 273 -8.31 -9.27 -18.42
CA PHE A 273 -7.00 -8.71 -18.75
C PHE A 273 -7.06 -7.21 -19.04
N THR A 274 -8.05 -6.77 -19.81
CA THR A 274 -8.25 -5.35 -20.14
C THR A 274 -8.57 -4.52 -18.89
N ILE A 275 -9.46 -5.02 -18.03
CA ILE A 275 -9.82 -4.35 -16.75
C ILE A 275 -8.59 -4.22 -15.86
N LEU A 276 -7.77 -5.27 -15.71
CA LEU A 276 -6.55 -5.22 -14.90
C LEU A 276 -5.55 -4.18 -15.43
N LEU A 277 -5.39 -4.06 -16.75
CA LEU A 277 -4.56 -3.01 -17.34
C LEU A 277 -5.11 -1.60 -17.09
N VAL A 278 -6.42 -1.41 -17.22
CA VAL A 278 -7.08 -0.12 -16.93
C VAL A 278 -6.92 0.24 -15.46
N LEU A 279 -7.10 -0.71 -14.54
CA LEU A 279 -6.91 -0.51 -13.10
C LEU A 279 -5.45 -0.21 -12.76
N LEU A 280 -4.49 -0.91 -13.37
CA LEU A 280 -3.06 -0.67 -13.19
C LEU A 280 -2.70 0.77 -13.58
N VAL A 281 -3.08 1.19 -14.79
CA VAL A 281 -2.77 2.54 -15.28
C VAL A 281 -3.53 3.60 -14.47
N GLY A 282 -4.81 3.35 -14.21
CA GLY A 282 -5.65 4.24 -13.41
C GLY A 282 -5.12 4.45 -12.00
N LYS A 283 -4.65 3.38 -11.33
CA LYS A 283 -4.09 3.49 -9.98
C LYS A 283 -2.79 4.31 -9.97
N ILE A 284 -1.90 4.06 -10.93
CA ILE A 284 -0.66 4.82 -11.10
C ILE A 284 -0.97 6.32 -11.28
N LEU A 285 -1.89 6.66 -12.18
CA LEU A 285 -2.27 8.05 -12.46
C LEU A 285 -2.91 8.71 -11.24
N CYS A 286 -3.93 8.08 -10.64
CA CYS A 286 -4.62 8.63 -9.48
C CYS A 286 -3.67 8.83 -8.29
N MET A 287 -2.74 7.90 -8.05
CA MET A 287 -1.72 8.05 -7.02
C MET A 287 -0.77 9.23 -7.32
N CYS A 288 -0.24 9.32 -8.54
CA CYS A 288 0.65 10.40 -8.94
C CYS A 288 -0.04 11.78 -8.86
N LEU A 289 -1.31 11.87 -9.26
CA LEU A 289 -2.11 13.10 -9.12
C LEU A 289 -2.38 13.46 -7.66
N THR A 290 -2.65 12.47 -6.81
CA THR A 290 -2.90 12.70 -5.36
C THR A 290 -1.65 13.19 -4.66
N LEU A 291 -0.55 12.45 -4.76
CA LEU A 291 0.68 12.75 -4.02
C LEU A 291 1.49 13.86 -4.71
N GLY A 292 1.61 13.82 -6.03
CA GLY A 292 2.35 14.82 -6.81
C GLY A 292 1.78 16.23 -6.70
N SER A 293 0.47 16.37 -6.45
CA SER A 293 -0.17 17.68 -6.24
C SER A 293 -0.02 18.23 -4.82
N GLY A 294 0.56 17.47 -3.88
CA GLY A 294 0.77 17.86 -2.48
C GLY A 294 -0.15 17.16 -1.46
N GLY A 295 -0.83 16.08 -1.85
CA GLY A 295 -1.58 15.23 -0.93
C GLY A 295 -0.68 14.53 0.10
N SER A 296 -1.25 14.18 1.26
CA SER A 296 -0.55 13.43 2.30
C SER A 296 -1.04 11.99 2.31
N GLY A 297 -0.15 11.03 2.10
CA GLY A 297 -0.51 9.62 2.07
C GLY A 297 0.64 8.74 1.59
N GLY A 298 0.58 7.45 1.88
CA GLY A 298 1.62 6.48 1.60
C GLY A 298 1.58 5.95 0.17
N VAL A 299 2.74 5.44 -0.27
CA VAL A 299 2.89 4.78 -1.58
C VAL A 299 2.76 3.25 -1.51
N PHE A 300 2.69 2.69 -0.30
CA PHE A 300 2.67 1.24 -0.05
C PHE A 300 1.42 0.55 -0.61
N ALA A 301 0.20 0.88 -0.13
CA ALA A 301 -1.03 0.25 -0.66
C ALA A 301 -1.17 0.38 -2.18
N PRO A 302 -0.95 1.55 -2.81
CA PRO A 302 -1.00 1.66 -4.26
C PRO A 302 0.04 0.80 -4.98
N SER A 303 1.25 0.63 -4.41
CA SER A 303 2.27 -0.24 -4.99
C SER A 303 1.87 -1.72 -4.92
N LEU A 304 1.24 -2.16 -3.83
CA LEU A 304 0.68 -3.51 -3.70
C LEU A 304 -0.46 -3.72 -4.72
N PHE A 305 -1.36 -2.75 -4.88
CA PHE A 305 -2.40 -2.78 -5.91
C PHE A 305 -1.81 -2.93 -7.31
N ILE A 306 -0.80 -2.13 -7.63
CA ILE A 306 -0.15 -2.16 -8.94
C ILE A 306 0.55 -3.52 -9.15
N GLY A 307 1.19 -4.06 -8.11
CA GLY A 307 1.77 -5.40 -8.12
C GLY A 307 0.71 -6.47 -8.39
N ALA A 308 -0.40 -6.45 -7.65
CA ALA A 308 -1.45 -7.45 -7.77
C ALA A 308 -2.15 -7.43 -9.14
N THR A 309 -2.44 -6.24 -9.66
CA THR A 309 -2.99 -6.09 -11.02
C THR A 309 -2.00 -6.48 -12.10
N THR A 310 -0.71 -6.18 -11.94
CA THR A 310 0.36 -6.65 -12.86
C THR A 310 0.46 -8.17 -12.85
N GLY A 311 0.51 -8.77 -11.66
CA GLY A 311 0.64 -10.20 -11.45
C GLY A 311 -0.55 -10.99 -11.96
N GLY A 312 -1.78 -10.54 -11.67
CA GLY A 312 -2.99 -11.13 -12.22
C GLY A 312 -3.05 -11.05 -13.75
N ALA A 313 -2.66 -9.92 -14.34
CA ALA A 313 -2.61 -9.76 -15.80
C ALA A 313 -1.54 -10.67 -16.42
N PHE A 314 -0.38 -10.80 -15.79
CA PHE A 314 0.68 -11.72 -16.20
C PHE A 314 0.22 -13.18 -16.10
N GLY A 315 -0.41 -13.57 -14.99
CA GLY A 315 -0.97 -14.91 -14.79
C GLY A 315 -1.98 -15.28 -15.89
N LEU A 316 -2.86 -14.36 -16.30
CA LEU A 316 -3.78 -14.58 -17.42
C LEU A 316 -3.08 -14.82 -18.76
N LEU A 317 -1.90 -14.23 -18.98
CA LEU A 317 -1.10 -14.49 -20.19
C LEU A 317 -0.42 -15.86 -20.12
N VAL A 318 0.16 -16.19 -18.97
CA VAL A 318 0.84 -17.48 -18.78
C VAL A 318 -0.17 -18.64 -18.87
N GLN A 319 -1.39 -18.46 -18.36
CA GLN A 319 -2.44 -19.48 -18.39
C GLN A 319 -2.86 -19.86 -19.83
N GLN A 320 -2.62 -18.99 -20.82
CA GLN A 320 -2.88 -19.30 -22.23
C GLN A 320 -1.83 -20.24 -22.84
N LEU A 321 -0.70 -20.44 -22.18
CA LEU A 321 0.33 -21.35 -22.65
C LEU A 321 -0.08 -22.80 -22.35
N PRO A 322 0.08 -23.73 -23.31
CA PRO A 322 -0.41 -25.12 -23.17
C PRO A 322 0.10 -25.87 -21.93
N TRP A 323 1.29 -25.55 -21.45
CA TRP A 323 1.91 -26.19 -20.30
C TRP A 323 1.47 -25.61 -18.95
N PHE A 324 0.81 -24.45 -18.95
CA PHE A 324 0.48 -23.69 -17.75
C PHE A 324 -1.03 -23.43 -17.60
N GLY A 325 -1.89 -24.20 -18.26
CA GLY A 325 -3.34 -24.03 -18.14
C GLY A 325 -3.92 -24.30 -16.73
N HIS A 326 -3.15 -24.95 -15.85
CA HIS A 326 -3.53 -25.29 -14.47
C HIS A 326 -3.21 -24.20 -13.45
N ILE A 327 -2.50 -23.13 -13.84
CA ILE A 327 -2.10 -22.08 -12.91
C ILE A 327 -3.30 -21.21 -12.49
N SER A 328 -3.19 -20.60 -11.33
CA SER A 328 -4.13 -19.58 -10.87
C SER A 328 -3.56 -18.18 -11.08
N PRO A 329 -4.20 -17.29 -11.88
CA PRO A 329 -3.77 -15.90 -11.99
C PRO A 329 -3.72 -15.17 -10.65
N GLY A 330 -4.60 -15.51 -9.70
CA GLY A 330 -4.56 -14.97 -8.34
C GLY A 330 -3.26 -15.30 -7.60
N ALA A 331 -2.66 -16.47 -7.84
CA ALA A 331 -1.37 -16.84 -7.26
C ALA A 331 -0.18 -16.08 -7.86
N TYR A 332 -0.34 -15.49 -9.04
CA TYR A 332 0.65 -14.57 -9.63
C TYR A 332 0.39 -13.13 -9.20
N ALA A 333 -0.84 -12.79 -8.80
CA ALA A 333 -1.20 -11.50 -8.21
C ALA A 333 -0.66 -11.32 -6.77
N LEU A 334 -0.46 -12.43 -6.04
CA LEU A 334 0.18 -12.43 -4.71
C LEU A 334 1.69 -12.15 -4.81
#